data_AF-A0A8T0B6Y6-F1
#
_entry.id   AF-A0A8T0B6Y6-F1
#
_cell.length_a   1.000
_cell.length_b   1.000
_cell.length_c   1.000
_cell.angle_alpha   90.00
_cell.angle_beta   90.00
_cell.angle_gamma   90.00
#
_symmetry.space_group_name_H-M   'P 1'
#
loop_
_entity.id
_entity.type
_entity.pdbx_description
1 polymer ?
#
loop_
_entity_poly.entity_id
_entity_poly.type
_entity_poly.pdbx_seq_one_letter_code
_entity_poly.pdbx_strand_id
1 'polypeptide(L)'
;MRRRRGLAGSHYGLSRSTMAGKSHTLEAEKTLTGRYGEDSKLIYDLEDEEGEQLSLRYDLTVPFARYLAMNNITNIKRYHIAKVYRRDNPVMTRGRYREFCQCNFDIAGQYDPMMPDAECLRILYEILNELEKICFDLI
;
A
#
# COMPACT_ATOMS: atom_id res chain seq x y z
N MET A 1 17.94 -19.19 -18.62
CA MET A 1 16.86 -18.32 -18.13
C MET A 1 17.41 -17.42 -17.01
N ARG A 2 17.87 -16.21 -17.34
CA ARG A 2 18.48 -15.27 -16.37
C ARG A 2 17.39 -14.70 -15.47
N ARG A 3 17.46 -14.96 -14.15
CA ARG A 3 16.67 -14.27 -13.13
C ARG A 3 17.01 -12.76 -13.20
N ARG A 4 16.13 -11.94 -13.78
CA ARG A 4 16.19 -10.48 -13.61
C ARG A 4 15.93 -10.19 -12.13
N ARG A 5 16.98 -9.90 -11.37
CA ARG A 5 16.86 -9.31 -10.03
C ARG A 5 16.12 -7.97 -10.21
N GLY A 6 15.17 -7.66 -9.33
CA GLY A 6 14.35 -6.44 -9.42
C GLY A 6 15.21 -5.18 -9.49
N LEU A 7 15.22 -4.52 -10.65
CA LEU A 7 16.04 -3.34 -10.94
C LEU A 7 15.33 -2.02 -10.59
N ALA A 8 13.99 -2.01 -10.49
CA ALA A 8 13.24 -0.77 -10.22
C ALA A 8 13.48 -0.21 -8.81
N GLY A 9 13.63 -1.08 -7.80
CA GLY A 9 13.80 -0.66 -6.41
C GLY A 9 15.13 0.03 -6.13
N SER A 10 16.22 -0.39 -6.78
CA SER A 10 17.55 0.19 -6.54
C SER A 10 17.75 1.55 -7.19
N HIS A 11 17.06 1.84 -8.30
CA HIS A 11 17.21 3.08 -9.05
C HIS A 11 16.70 4.32 -8.29
N TYR A 12 15.69 4.14 -7.44
CA TYR A 12 15.07 5.20 -6.63
C TYR A 12 15.46 5.14 -5.14
N GLY A 13 16.46 4.33 -4.79
CA GLY A 13 16.86 4.14 -3.40
C GLY A 13 15.75 3.57 -2.52
N LEU A 14 14.85 2.77 -3.09
CA LEU A 14 13.66 2.31 -2.40
C LEU A 14 13.96 1.11 -1.52
N SER A 15 13.61 1.25 -0.25
CA SER A 15 13.46 0.11 0.62
C SER A 15 12.22 -0.67 0.20
N ARG A 16 12.40 -1.93 -0.22
CA ARG A 16 11.28 -2.87 -0.15
C ARG A 16 10.95 -2.97 1.32
N SER A 17 9.68 -2.77 1.68
CA SER A 17 9.21 -3.15 3.00
C SER A 17 9.14 -4.68 3.11
N THR A 18 10.26 -5.37 2.90
CA THR A 18 10.55 -6.71 3.45
C THR A 18 11.24 -6.49 4.79
N MET A 19 10.58 -5.73 5.67
CA MET A 19 10.99 -5.62 7.05
C MET A 19 10.33 -6.77 7.82
N ALA A 20 11.10 -7.35 8.74
CA ALA A 20 10.78 -8.49 9.58
C ALA A 20 9.59 -8.18 10.52
N GLY A 21 8.41 -8.16 9.93
CA GLY A 21 7.14 -7.83 10.56
C GLY A 21 6.18 -7.57 9.42
N LYS A 22 5.42 -8.59 9.02
CA LYS A 22 4.23 -8.39 8.19
C LYS A 22 3.52 -7.18 8.78
N SER A 23 3.28 -6.10 8.03
CA SER A 23 2.16 -5.24 8.42
C SER A 23 1.00 -6.21 8.45
N HIS A 24 0.52 -6.52 9.64
CA HIS A 24 -0.39 -7.64 9.81
C HIS A 24 -1.62 -7.32 8.94
N THR A 25 -2.22 -8.37 8.39
CA THR A 25 -3.48 -8.18 7.66
C THR A 25 -4.54 -7.55 8.55
N LEU A 26 -4.42 -7.81 9.85
CA LEU A 26 -5.18 -7.24 10.94
C LEU A 26 -4.43 -6.04 11.54
N GLU A 27 -5.18 -5.00 11.86
CA GLU A 27 -4.77 -3.83 12.63
C GLU A 27 -5.76 -3.68 13.79
N ALA A 28 -5.35 -3.09 14.92
CA ALA A 28 -6.31 -2.81 15.99
C ALA A 28 -7.39 -1.84 15.47
N GLU A 29 -8.68 -2.10 15.76
CA GLU A 29 -9.82 -1.33 15.23
C GLU A 29 -9.61 0.18 15.38
N LYS A 30 -9.22 0.59 16.60
CA LYS A 30 -8.90 1.99 16.98
C LYS A 30 -7.89 2.70 16.05
N THR A 31 -7.06 1.95 15.35
CA THR A 31 -6.07 2.49 14.39
C THR A 31 -6.75 2.98 13.13
N LEU A 32 -7.80 2.29 12.69
CA LEU A 32 -8.53 2.56 11.45
C LEU A 32 -9.76 3.45 11.67
N THR A 33 -10.29 3.50 12.89
CA THR A 33 -11.46 4.32 13.24
C THR A 33 -11.23 5.80 12.93
N GLY A 34 -12.19 6.43 12.25
CA GLY A 34 -12.19 7.87 11.97
C GLY A 34 -11.18 8.32 10.90
N ARG A 35 -10.45 7.39 10.26
CA ARG A 35 -9.48 7.72 9.18
C ARG A 35 -10.10 7.78 7.79
N TYR A 36 -11.25 7.14 7.61
CA TYR A 36 -11.85 6.90 6.28
C TYR A 36 -13.23 7.56 6.10
N GLY A 37 -13.68 8.41 7.04
CA GLY A 37 -14.96 9.13 6.91
C GLY A 37 -16.15 8.17 6.72
N GLU A 38 -16.94 8.38 5.67
CA GLU A 38 -18.10 7.53 5.35
C GLU A 38 -17.69 6.09 4.99
N ASP A 39 -16.49 5.90 4.44
CA ASP A 39 -15.97 4.58 4.03
C ASP A 39 -15.54 3.71 5.21
N SER A 40 -15.48 4.25 6.44
CA SER A 40 -15.20 3.46 7.64
C SER A 40 -16.20 2.30 7.84
N LYS A 41 -17.43 2.43 7.33
CA LYS A 41 -18.46 1.36 7.37
C LYS A 41 -18.10 0.14 6.51
N LEU A 42 -17.14 0.29 5.60
CA LEU A 42 -16.71 -0.76 4.67
C LEU A 42 -15.53 -1.56 5.23
N ILE A 43 -15.12 -1.32 6.48
CA ILE A 43 -14.05 -2.07 7.13
C ILE A 43 -14.59 -3.42 7.61
N TYR A 44 -13.74 -4.43 7.57
CA TYR A 44 -14.05 -5.73 8.16
C TYR A 44 -13.52 -5.78 9.58
N ASP A 45 -14.44 -5.82 10.54
CA ASP A 45 -14.11 -5.98 11.96
C ASP A 45 -14.20 -7.45 12.37
N LEU A 46 -13.32 -7.82 13.28
CA LEU A 46 -13.16 -9.13 13.89
C LEU A 46 -12.96 -8.95 15.40
N GLU A 47 -13.41 -9.94 16.15
CA GLU A 47 -13.14 -10.05 17.58
C GLU A 47 -12.28 -11.30 17.79
N ASP A 48 -11.15 -11.13 18.49
CA ASP A 48 -10.29 -12.25 18.87
C ASP A 48 -10.91 -13.06 20.02
N GLU A 49 -10.47 -14.30 20.23
CA GLU A 49 -10.91 -15.16 21.33
C GLU A 49 -10.61 -14.54 22.71
N GLU A 50 -9.64 -13.63 22.76
CA GLU A 50 -9.24 -12.86 23.94
C GLU A 50 -10.03 -11.54 24.11
N GLY A 51 -10.98 -11.25 23.20
CA GLY A 51 -11.82 -10.05 23.22
C GLY A 51 -11.17 -8.80 22.60
N GLU A 52 -10.01 -8.93 21.95
CA GLU A 52 -9.40 -7.81 21.22
C GLU A 52 -10.17 -7.49 19.94
N GLN A 53 -10.50 -6.21 19.74
CA GLN A 53 -11.16 -5.73 18.54
C GLN A 53 -10.13 -5.41 17.44
N LEU A 54 -10.16 -6.22 16.39
CA LEU A 54 -9.25 -6.16 15.26
C LEU A 54 -10.02 -5.85 13.97
N SER A 55 -9.36 -5.23 13.01
CA SER A 55 -9.96 -4.94 11.71
C SER A 55 -8.99 -5.27 10.58
N LEU A 56 -9.50 -5.77 9.46
CA LEU A 56 -8.68 -5.94 8.25
C LEU A 56 -8.30 -4.57 7.70
N ARG A 57 -7.04 -4.44 7.25
CA ARG A 57 -6.57 -3.20 6.62
C ARG A 57 -7.39 -2.84 5.37
N TYR A 58 -7.88 -1.60 5.36
CA TYR A 58 -8.66 -1.03 4.27
C TYR A 58 -7.77 -0.52 3.11
N ASP A 59 -6.57 -0.05 3.44
CA ASP A 59 -5.51 0.37 2.52
C ASP A 59 -4.12 0.08 3.10
N LEU A 60 -3.07 0.50 2.38
CA LEU A 60 -1.67 0.38 2.82
C LEU A 60 -1.12 1.67 3.46
N THR A 61 -1.88 2.78 3.42
CA THR A 61 -1.42 4.10 3.85
C THR A 61 -1.54 4.29 5.37
N VAL A 62 -2.67 3.91 5.97
CA VAL A 62 -2.83 4.01 7.44
C VAL A 62 -1.87 3.08 8.18
N PRO A 63 -1.69 1.79 7.78
CA PRO A 63 -0.68 0.94 8.39
C PRO A 63 0.74 1.50 8.27
N PHE A 64 1.02 2.22 7.18
CA PHE A 64 2.30 2.91 7.02
C PHE A 64 2.46 4.10 7.95
N ALA A 65 1.46 4.96 8.09
CA ALA A 65 1.50 6.06 9.05
C ALA A 65 1.72 5.54 10.48
N ARG A 66 1.05 4.44 10.87
CA ARG A 66 1.30 3.76 12.14
C ARG A 66 2.74 3.28 12.24
N TYR A 67 3.27 2.63 11.21
CA TYR A 67 4.65 2.16 11.19
C TYR A 67 5.66 3.29 11.38
N LEU A 68 5.47 4.43 10.71
CA LEU A 68 6.31 5.62 10.89
C LEU A 68 6.29 6.10 12.34
N ALA A 69 5.09 6.26 12.90
CA ALA A 69 4.90 6.76 14.26
C ALA A 69 5.48 5.81 15.32
N MET A 70 5.23 4.50 15.21
CA MET A 70 5.70 3.51 16.19
C MET A 70 7.22 3.37 16.22
N ASN A 71 7.89 3.61 15.09
CA ASN A 71 9.34 3.47 14.98
C ASN A 71 10.08 4.82 15.01
N ASN A 72 9.38 5.93 15.24
CA ASN A 72 9.93 7.29 15.19
C ASN A 72 10.70 7.57 13.88
N ILE A 73 10.22 7.03 12.76
CA ILE A 73 10.84 7.22 11.45
C ILE A 73 10.34 8.53 10.87
N THR A 74 11.25 9.47 10.66
CA THR A 74 10.94 10.80 10.13
C THR A 74 11.19 10.94 8.64
N ASN A 75 11.99 10.04 8.04
CA ASN A 75 12.27 10.05 6.61
C ASN A 75 12.41 8.63 6.07
N ILE A 76 11.59 8.27 5.08
CA ILE A 76 11.67 6.98 4.38
C ILE A 76 11.01 7.07 3.00
N LYS A 77 11.62 6.41 2.02
CA LYS A 77 10.99 6.07 0.74
C LYS A 77 10.77 4.56 0.68
N ARG A 78 9.54 4.14 0.40
CA ARG A 78 9.19 2.73 0.33
C ARG A 78 8.22 2.41 -0.79
N TYR A 79 8.21 1.13 -1.17
CA TYR A 79 7.09 0.55 -1.91
C TYR A 79 6.52 -0.65 -1.14
N HIS A 80 5.22 -0.86 -1.27
CA HIS A 80 4.51 -1.96 -0.60
C HIS A 80 3.44 -2.53 -1.54
N ILE A 81 3.51 -3.83 -1.79
CA ILE A 81 2.55 -4.57 -2.61
C ILE A 81 1.90 -5.62 -1.72
N ALA A 82 0.61 -5.47 -1.46
CA ALA A 82 -0.13 -6.35 -0.57
C ALA A 82 -1.62 -6.33 -0.85
N LYS A 83 -2.32 -7.36 -0.37
CA LYS A 83 -3.79 -7.44 -0.46
C LYS A 83 -4.44 -6.56 0.60
N VAL A 84 -5.57 -5.94 0.23
CA VAL A 84 -6.42 -5.12 1.09
C VAL A 84 -7.87 -5.59 0.99
N TYR A 85 -8.67 -5.22 1.99
CA TYR A 85 -10.01 -5.76 2.18
C TYR A 85 -11.02 -4.64 2.34
N ARG A 86 -12.08 -4.65 1.54
CA ARG A 86 -13.14 -3.66 1.58
C ARG A 86 -14.48 -4.35 1.46
N ARG A 87 -15.39 -4.11 2.40
CA ARG A 87 -16.76 -4.64 2.41
C ARG A 87 -17.66 -3.88 1.43
N ASP A 88 -17.16 -3.62 0.23
CA ASP A 88 -17.93 -3.02 -0.85
C ASP A 88 -19.01 -4.00 -1.33
N ASN A 89 -20.08 -3.48 -1.91
CA ASN A 89 -21.08 -4.29 -2.59
C ASN A 89 -20.48 -4.79 -3.90
N PRO A 90 -20.23 -6.10 -4.06
CA PRO A 90 -19.50 -6.59 -5.22
C PRO A 90 -20.35 -6.41 -6.47
N VAL A 91 -19.98 -5.43 -7.29
CA VAL A 91 -20.47 -5.32 -8.67
C VAL A 91 -19.46 -6.04 -9.54
N MET A 92 -19.64 -7.35 -9.71
CA MET A 92 -18.68 -8.22 -10.41
C MET A 92 -18.41 -7.75 -11.84
N THR A 93 -19.41 -7.14 -12.49
CA THR A 93 -19.31 -6.55 -13.84
C THR A 93 -18.47 -5.26 -13.89
N ARG A 94 -18.10 -4.69 -12.74
CA ARG A 94 -17.29 -3.46 -12.61
C ARG A 94 -15.95 -3.67 -11.89
N GLY A 95 -15.55 -4.93 -11.66
CA GLY A 95 -14.25 -5.24 -11.03
C GLY A 95 -14.13 -4.80 -9.56
N ARG A 96 -15.25 -4.63 -8.86
CA ARG A 96 -15.26 -4.32 -7.42
C ARG A 96 -15.24 -5.61 -6.61
N TYR A 97 -14.04 -5.96 -6.15
CA TYR A 97 -13.81 -7.13 -5.31
C TYR A 97 -13.69 -6.75 -3.84
N ARG A 98 -13.99 -7.69 -2.95
CA ARG A 98 -13.83 -7.53 -1.50
C ARG A 98 -12.39 -7.70 -1.03
N GLU A 99 -11.58 -8.39 -1.82
CA GLU A 99 -10.15 -8.59 -1.64
C GLU A 99 -9.44 -8.28 -2.97
N PHE A 100 -8.45 -7.40 -2.95
CA PHE A 100 -7.66 -7.06 -4.12
C PHE A 100 -6.25 -6.58 -3.74
N CYS A 101 -5.33 -6.57 -4.70
CA CYS A 101 -3.95 -6.13 -4.49
C CYS A 101 -3.82 -4.61 -4.67
N GLN A 102 -3.12 -3.95 -3.75
CA GLN A 102 -2.64 -2.59 -3.90
C GLN A 102 -1.12 -2.60 -4.09
N CYS A 103 -0.63 -1.66 -4.90
CA CYS A 103 0.78 -1.37 -5.10
C CYS A 103 1.01 0.09 -4.74
N ASN A 104 1.47 0.35 -3.53
CA ASN A 104 1.72 1.69 -3.03
C ASN A 104 3.21 2.03 -3.14
N PHE A 105 3.47 3.28 -3.51
CA PHE A 105 4.75 3.95 -3.41
C PHE A 105 4.56 5.18 -2.54
N ASP A 106 5.41 5.37 -1.53
CA ASP A 106 5.25 6.44 -0.56
C ASP A 106 6.61 7.07 -0.23
N ILE A 107 6.63 8.39 -0.19
CA ILE A 107 7.76 9.21 0.28
C ILE A 107 7.28 9.95 1.52
N ALA A 108 7.90 9.68 2.67
CA ALA A 108 7.65 10.39 3.91
C ALA A 108 8.92 11.13 4.34
N GLY A 109 8.75 12.37 4.81
CA GLY A 109 9.82 13.21 5.33
C GLY A 109 9.77 14.64 4.84
N GLN A 110 10.72 15.45 5.32
CA GLN A 110 10.88 16.83 4.87
C GLN A 110 11.83 16.89 3.68
N TYR A 111 11.36 17.53 2.62
CA TYR A 111 12.08 17.72 1.35
C TYR A 111 11.79 19.12 0.83
N ASP A 112 12.58 19.55 -0.15
CA ASP A 112 12.26 20.78 -0.88
C ASP A 112 10.87 20.67 -1.53
N PRO A 113 10.11 21.78 -1.61
CA PRO A 113 8.76 21.76 -2.15
C PRO A 113 8.70 21.11 -3.55
N MET A 114 7.67 20.31 -3.77
CA MET A 114 7.36 19.63 -5.04
C MET A 114 8.36 18.56 -5.51
N MET A 115 9.54 18.42 -4.89
CA MET A 115 10.51 17.38 -5.26
C MET A 115 9.96 15.96 -5.14
N PRO A 116 9.40 15.52 -3.99
CA PRO A 116 8.85 14.17 -3.88
C PRO A 116 7.62 13.97 -4.76
N ASP A 117 6.79 15.00 -4.93
CA ASP A 117 5.61 14.97 -5.79
C ASP A 117 5.98 14.74 -7.27
N ALA A 118 7.00 15.43 -7.77
CA ALA A 118 7.51 15.23 -9.12
C ALA A 118 8.11 13.83 -9.31
N GLU A 119 8.79 13.29 -8.30
CA GLU A 119 9.32 11.93 -8.31
C GLU A 119 8.20 10.87 -8.37
N CYS A 120 7.10 11.05 -7.62
CA CYS A 120 5.92 10.20 -7.70
C CYS A 120 5.34 10.15 -9.13
N LEU A 121 5.20 11.31 -9.78
CA LEU A 121 4.70 11.39 -11.16
C LEU A 121 5.67 10.72 -12.15
N ARG A 122 6.98 10.90 -11.96
CA ARG A 122 7.99 10.25 -12.81
C ARG A 122 7.90 8.74 -12.72
N ILE A 123 7.82 8.19 -11.51
CA ILE A 123 7.73 6.74 -11.28
C ILE A 123 6.44 6.19 -11.90
N LEU A 124 5.31 6.89 -11.75
CA LEU A 124 4.06 6.50 -12.39
C LEU A 124 4.21 6.45 -13.92
N TYR A 125 4.80 7.48 -14.51
CA TYR A 125 5.03 7.56 -15.96
C TYR A 125 5.92 6.40 -16.46
N GLU A 126 7.01 6.10 -15.76
CA GLU A 126 7.89 4.99 -16.12
C GLU A 126 7.19 3.63 -16.02
N ILE A 127 6.42 3.39 -14.95
CA ILE A 127 5.66 2.15 -14.78
C ILE A 127 4.65 1.97 -15.92
N LEU A 128 3.87 3.01 -16.24
CA LEU A 128 2.86 2.93 -17.28
C LEU A 128 3.47 2.67 -18.67
N ASN A 129 4.56 3.35 -19.01
CA ASN A 129 5.27 3.14 -20.28
C ASN A 129 5.87 1.73 -20.38
N GLU A 130 6.43 1.19 -19.29
CA GLU A 130 6.96 -0.17 -19.30
C GLU A 130 5.84 -1.22 -19.39
N LEU A 131 4.69 -0.99 -18.75
CA LEU A 131 3.52 -1.85 -18.88
C LEU A 131 2.96 -1.83 -20.31
N GLU A 132 2.92 -0.68 -20.95
CA GLU A 132 2.50 -0.56 -22.35
C GLU A 132 3.36 -1.42 -23.28
N LYS A 133 4.69 -1.33 -23.15
CA LYS A 133 5.63 -2.17 -23.91
C LYS A 133 5.37 -3.66 -23.71
N ILE A 134 5.17 -4.08 -22.47
CA ILE A 134 4.89 -5.50 -22.13
C ILE A 134 3.57 -5.96 -22.78
N CYS A 135 2.54 -5.11 -22.78
CA CYS A 135 1.25 -5.43 -23.39
C CYS A 135 1.33 -5.55 -24.92
N PHE A 136 2.14 -4.72 -25.58
CA PHE A 136 2.36 -4.83 -27.03
C PHE A 136 3.19 -6.06 -27.43
N ASP A 137 4.13 -6.51 -26.59
CA ASP A 137 4.90 -7.75 -26.82
C ASP A 137 4.09 -9.04 -26.61
N LEU A 138 2.85 -8.94 -26.09
CA LEU A 138 1.96 -10.07 -25.78
C LEU A 138 0.82 -10.27 -26.81
N ILE A 139 0.77 -9.46 -27.87
CA ILE A 139 -0.18 -9.55 -29.01
C ILE A 139 0.60 -9.91 -30.27
#